data_AF-A0A7X3M0K8-F1
#
_entry.id   AF-A0A7X3M0K8-F1
#
_cell.length_a   1.000
_cell.length_b   1.000
_cell.length_c   1.000
_cell.angle_alpha   90.00
_cell.angle_beta   90.00
_cell.angle_gamma   90.00
#
_symmetry.space_group_name_H-M   'P 1'
#
loop_
_entity.id
_entity.type
_entity.pdbx_description
1 polymer ?
#
loop_
_entity_poly.entity_id
_entity_poly.type
_entity_poly.pdbx_seq_one_letter_code
_entity_poly.pdbx_strand_id
1 'polypeptide(L)'
;MPTKITESTLLNAMYVSESNNLPRIEELFYRKNWSLTKLAYVTVSDKIIKLTIKELPQIGCSSELYATIAYSSLHDQLKKT
;
A
#
# COMPACT_ATOMS: atom_id res chain seq x y z
N MET A 1 7.32 19.48 -14.79
CA MET A 1 6.52 18.39 -14.18
C MET A 1 5.45 19.05 -13.33
N PRO A 2 4.15 18.83 -13.56
CA PRO A 2 3.13 19.34 -12.65
C PRO A 2 3.33 18.67 -11.27
N THR A 3 3.36 19.46 -10.20
CA THR A 3 3.49 18.99 -8.82
C THR A 3 2.32 18.06 -8.51
N LYS A 4 2.62 16.81 -8.11
CA LYS A 4 1.58 15.85 -7.73
C LYS A 4 1.00 16.28 -6.39
N ILE A 5 -0.22 16.80 -6.42
CA ILE A 5 -0.92 17.28 -5.23
C ILE A 5 -1.15 16.07 -4.32
N THR A 6 -0.69 16.19 -3.08
CA THR A 6 -1.03 15.23 -2.04
C THR A 6 -2.54 15.43 -1.78
N GLU A 7 -3.38 14.41 -1.93
CA GLU A 7 -4.81 14.36 -1.49
C GLU A 7 -5.06 13.65 -0.14
N SER A 8 -5.64 14.35 0.85
CA SER A 8 -5.86 13.80 2.21
C SER A 8 -6.56 12.43 2.18
N THR A 9 -6.07 11.49 3.00
CA THR A 9 -6.64 10.14 3.14
C THR A 9 -6.75 9.76 4.60
N LEU A 10 -7.56 8.75 4.94
CA LEU A 10 -7.63 8.22 6.31
C LEU A 10 -6.30 7.67 6.85
N LEU A 11 -5.34 7.39 5.95
CA LEU A 11 -4.00 6.91 6.26
C LEU A 11 -3.01 8.08 6.26
N ASN A 12 -3.20 9.04 7.17
CA ASN A 12 -2.41 10.27 7.26
C ASN A 12 -0.87 10.06 7.18
N ALA A 13 -0.33 8.93 7.68
CA ALA A 13 1.11 8.66 7.60
C ALA A 13 1.59 8.07 6.26
N MET A 14 0.67 7.52 5.44
CA MET A 14 0.97 7.05 4.07
C MET A 14 0.70 8.11 3.00
N TYR A 15 0.37 9.33 3.46
CA TYR A 15 0.01 10.47 2.63
C TYR A 15 1.24 11.12 1.98
N VAL A 16 1.80 10.43 0.97
CA VAL A 16 3.05 10.82 0.30
C VAL A 16 2.86 10.69 -1.21
N SER A 17 2.84 11.82 -1.92
CA SER A 17 2.71 11.84 -3.38
C SER A 17 4.01 11.46 -4.09
N GLU A 18 5.15 11.81 -3.49
CA GLU A 18 6.51 11.52 -3.96
C GLU A 18 7.31 10.88 -2.82
N SER A 19 7.58 9.58 -2.94
CA SER A 19 8.36 8.85 -1.92
C SER A 19 9.85 9.18 -2.04
N ASN A 20 10.38 9.89 -1.05
CA ASN A 20 11.81 10.22 -0.96
C ASN A 20 12.73 9.00 -1.00
N ASN A 21 12.22 7.81 -0.65
CA ASN A 21 12.99 6.57 -0.64
C ASN A 21 12.88 5.77 -1.95
N LEU A 22 11.98 6.14 -2.88
CA LEU A 22 11.82 5.40 -4.14
C LEU A 22 13.14 5.29 -4.94
N PRO A 23 13.95 6.37 -5.11
CA PRO A 23 15.23 6.25 -5.81
C PRO A 23 16.20 5.24 -5.17
N ARG A 24 16.11 5.03 -3.85
CA ARG A 24 16.94 4.03 -3.15
C ARG A 24 16.48 2.61 -3.44
N ILE A 25 15.18 2.39 -3.59
CA ILE A 25 14.60 1.10 -3.98
C ILE A 25 14.98 0.79 -5.42
N GLU A 26 14.88 1.76 -6.33
CA GLU A 26 15.27 1.60 -7.75
C GLU A 26 16.75 1.20 -7.88
N GLU A 27 17.64 1.89 -7.16
CA GLU A 27 19.07 1.56 -7.14
C GLU A 27 19.35 0.15 -6.58
N LEU A 28 18.62 -0.27 -5.53
CA LEU A 28 18.75 -1.62 -4.98
C LEU A 28 18.34 -2.68 -6.02
N PHE A 29 17.22 -2.48 -6.71
CA PHE A 29 16.74 -3.40 -7.75
C PHE A 29 17.73 -3.47 -8.91
N TYR A 30 18.27 -2.34 -9.34
CA TYR A 30 19.30 -2.27 -10.38
C TYR A 30 20.55 -3.08 -9.99
N ARG A 31 21.12 -2.83 -8.80
CA ARG A 31 22.32 -3.55 -8.31
C ARG A 31 22.12 -5.05 -8.14
N LYS A 32 20.89 -5.47 -7.81
CA LYS A 32 20.55 -6.88 -7.64
C LYS A 32 20.11 -7.56 -8.93
N ASN A 33 20.09 -6.82 -10.05
CA ASN A 33 19.56 -7.28 -11.33
C ASN A 33 18.12 -7.82 -11.21
N TRP A 34 17.32 -7.19 -10.35
CA TRP A 34 15.91 -7.50 -10.16
C TRP A 34 15.05 -6.61 -11.07
N SER A 35 13.94 -7.15 -11.55
CA SER A 35 12.99 -6.37 -12.35
C SER A 35 11.97 -5.69 -11.45
N LEU A 36 11.86 -4.36 -11.53
CA LEU A 36 10.86 -3.59 -10.80
C LEU A 36 9.43 -3.99 -11.16
N THR A 37 9.19 -4.53 -12.36
CA THR A 37 7.87 -5.00 -12.78
C THR A 37 7.37 -6.21 -11.98
N LYS A 38 8.25 -6.88 -11.24
CA LYS A 38 7.90 -7.98 -10.33
C LYS A 38 7.48 -7.49 -8.94
N LEU A 39 7.66 -6.21 -8.62
CA LEU A 39 7.22 -5.65 -7.34
C LEU A 39 5.72 -5.37 -7.41
N ALA A 40 4.93 -6.17 -6.71
CA ALA A 40 3.49 -5.98 -6.62
C ALA A 40 3.15 -4.70 -5.83
N TYR A 41 2.06 -4.05 -6.22
CA TYR A 41 1.54 -2.86 -5.56
C TYR A 41 0.01 -2.82 -5.63
N VAL A 42 -0.61 -2.01 -4.78
CA VAL A 42 -2.05 -1.83 -4.70
C VAL A 42 -2.37 -0.36 -4.46
N THR A 43 -3.49 0.10 -5.00
CA THR A 43 -4.09 1.39 -4.64
C THR A 43 -5.36 1.11 -3.84
N VAL A 44 -5.45 1.70 -2.65
CA VAL A 44 -6.59 1.52 -1.76
C VAL A 44 -7.26 2.88 -1.54
N SER A 45 -8.58 2.94 -1.67
CA SER A 45 -9.36 4.16 -1.42
C SER A 45 -9.89 4.22 0.01
N ASP A 46 -10.20 5.42 0.49
CA ASP A 46 -10.84 5.63 1.80
C ASP A 46 -12.12 4.82 1.99
N LYS A 47 -12.88 4.59 0.91
CA LYS A 47 -14.08 3.74 0.96
C LYS A 47 -13.70 2.29 1.31
N ILE A 48 -12.67 1.74 0.68
CA ILE A 48 -12.18 0.39 0.97
C ILE A 48 -11.61 0.34 2.38
N ILE A 49 -10.81 1.33 2.78
CA ILE A 49 -10.26 1.42 4.14
C ILE A 49 -11.37 1.33 5.20
N LYS A 50 -12.46 2.11 5.05
CA LYS A 50 -13.60 2.09 5.97
C LYS A 50 -14.30 0.74 6.04
N LEU A 51 -14.39 0.01 4.93
CA LEU A 51 -14.98 -1.33 4.90
C LEU A 51 -14.05 -2.34 5.58
N THR A 52 -12.77 -2.34 5.22
CA THR A 52 -11.75 -3.23 5.76
C THR A 52 -11.64 -3.13 7.28
N ILE A 53 -11.64 -1.92 7.85
CA ILE A 53 -11.60 -1.72 9.31
C ILE A 53 -12.85 -2.29 10.01
N LYS A 54 -14.01 -2.32 9.34
CA LYS A 54 -15.24 -2.88 9.90
C LYS A 54 -15.30 -4.40 9.79
N GLU A 55 -14.77 -4.96 8.70
CA GLU A 55 -14.90 -6.38 8.35
C GLU A 55 -13.78 -7.25 8.93
N LEU A 56 -12.53 -6.78 8.94
CA LEU A 56 -11.40 -7.60 9.39
C LEU A 56 -11.42 -7.99 10.88
N PRO A 57 -11.88 -7.14 11.81
CA PRO A 57 -12.05 -7.54 13.20
C PRO A 57 -13.06 -8.69 13.37
N GLN A 58 -14.05 -8.81 12.47
CA GLN A 58 -15.08 -9.86 12.54
C GLN A 58 -14.51 -11.25 12.23
N ILE A 59 -13.39 -11.32 11.51
CA ILE A 59 -12.69 -12.56 11.21
C ILE A 59 -11.50 -12.81 12.16
N GLY A 60 -11.43 -12.08 13.28
CA GLY A 60 -10.38 -12.22 14.30
C GLY A 60 -9.07 -11.47 14.00
N CYS A 61 -9.05 -10.60 12.98
CA CYS A 61 -7.89 -9.77 12.69
C CYS A 61 -8.05 -8.39 13.35
N SER A 62 -7.52 -8.26 14.57
CA SER A 62 -7.46 -6.98 15.30
C SER A 62 -6.02 -6.48 15.34
N SER A 63 -5.62 -5.74 14.30
CA SER A 63 -4.32 -5.09 14.19
C SER A 63 -4.48 -3.57 14.09
N GLU A 64 -3.36 -2.82 14.11
CA GLU A 64 -3.42 -1.40 13.76
C GLU A 64 -3.90 -1.20 12.31
N LEU A 65 -4.37 0.02 12.02
CA LEU A 65 -4.95 0.38 10.74
C LEU A 65 -4.06 0.01 9.54
N TYR A 66 -2.78 0.36 9.56
CA TYR A 66 -1.85 0.13 8.45
C TYR A 66 -1.64 -1.36 8.18
N ALA A 67 -1.41 -2.15 9.24
CA ALA A 67 -1.26 -3.59 9.14
C ALA A 67 -2.53 -4.27 8.62
N THR A 68 -3.69 -3.80 9.05
CA THR A 68 -5.01 -4.29 8.64
C THR A 68 -5.24 -4.08 7.13
N ILE A 69 -4.90 -2.90 6.60
CA ILE A 69 -5.00 -2.61 5.16
C ILE A 69 -3.98 -3.39 4.34
N ALA A 70 -2.74 -3.51 4.82
CA ALA A 70 -1.70 -4.29 4.15
C ALA A 70 -2.09 -5.78 4.06
N TYR A 71 -2.61 -6.36 5.15
CA TYR A 71 -3.12 -7.73 5.17
C TYR A 71 -4.24 -7.94 4.17
N SER A 72 -5.27 -7.07 4.20
CA SER A 72 -6.40 -7.16 3.26
C SER A 72 -5.93 -7.15 1.82
N SER A 73 -5.01 -6.23 1.50
CA SER A 73 -4.51 -6.06 0.14
C SER A 73 -3.69 -7.26 -0.34
N LEU A 74 -2.83 -7.80 0.54
CA LEU A 74 -2.04 -8.98 0.24
C LEU A 74 -2.94 -10.21 0.04
N HIS A 75 -3.92 -10.40 0.93
CA HIS A 75 -4.87 -11.49 0.84
C HIS A 75 -5.68 -11.46 -0.46
N ASP A 76 -6.11 -10.26 -0.90
CA ASP A 76 -6.82 -10.10 -2.18
C ASP A 76 -5.93 -10.39 -3.40
N GLN A 77 -4.63 -10.03 -3.33
CA GLN A 77 -3.68 -10.34 -4.40
C GLN A 77 -3.39 -11.84 -4.49
N LEU A 78 -3.25 -12.53 -3.35
CA LEU A 78 -3.03 -13.98 -3.29
C LEU A 78 -4.25 -14.80 -3.74
N LYS A 79 -5.45 -14.25 -3.67
CA LYS A 79 -6.67 -14.89 -4.20
C LYS A 79 -6.85 -14.73 -5.70
N LYS A 80 -6.10 -13.82 -6.34
CA LYS A 80 -6.20 -13.53 -7.79
C LYS A 80 -5.22 -14.35 -8.64
N THR A 81 -4.43 -15.22 -8.02
CA THR A 81 -3.58 -16.23 -8.66
C THR A 81 -4.27 -17.57 -8.72
#